data_AF-A0A455U2K1-F1
#
_entry.id   AF-A0A455U2K1-F1
#
_cell.length_a   1.000
_cell.length_b   1.000
_cell.length_c   1.000
_cell.angle_alpha   90.00
_cell.angle_beta   90.00
_cell.angle_gamma   90.00
#
_symmetry.space_group_name_H-M   'P 1'
#
loop_
_entity.id
_entity.type
_entity.pdbx_description
1 polymer ?
#
loop_
_entity_poly.entity_id
_entity_poly.type
_entity_poly.pdbx_seq_one_letter_code
_entity_poly.pdbx_strand_id
1 'polypeptide(L)'
;MDAILNQGAPFFVAVLAYAIGNQTISQRLFAVREDHIKPTFITATIGYGAIVIGLGMIGLMALMTGMEPINGDMNNLIPQMVSMYLSPMFIGLFFILVIGSLSSTADSDLSAMSAIVMADVYGKNIAKNKPDPTKMLFIGRLTMIVATLIGVILASFSMDILIMLVFVGALWGAIVFRSSPAVSGAG
;
A
#
# COMPACT_ATOMS: atom_id res chain seq x y z
N MET A 1 4.59 -12.11 -28.44
CA MET A 1 5.90 -11.66 -27.92
C MET A 1 5.85 -10.19 -27.51
N ASP A 2 5.22 -9.31 -28.32
CA ASP A 2 5.16 -7.87 -28.07
C ASP A 2 4.44 -7.45 -26.78
N ALA A 3 3.35 -8.11 -26.40
CA ALA A 3 2.66 -7.81 -25.14
C ALA A 3 3.53 -8.13 -23.90
N ILE A 4 4.31 -9.21 -23.97
CA ILE A 4 5.22 -9.60 -22.89
C ILE A 4 6.39 -8.62 -22.80
N LEU A 5 6.94 -8.17 -23.94
CA LEU A 5 8.10 -7.26 -23.94
C LEU A 5 7.71 -5.80 -23.65
N ASN A 6 6.55 -5.34 -24.10
CA ASN A 6 6.12 -3.94 -23.93
C ASN A 6 5.35 -3.66 -22.64
N GLN A 7 4.68 -4.66 -22.06
CA GLN A 7 3.94 -4.49 -20.81
C GLN A 7 4.44 -5.43 -19.71
N GLY A 8 4.67 -6.70 -20.05
CA GLY A 8 5.11 -7.71 -19.07
C GLY A 8 6.50 -7.45 -18.47
N ALA A 9 7.50 -7.15 -19.31
CA ALA A 9 8.88 -6.93 -18.87
C ALA A 9 9.02 -5.63 -18.04
N PRO A 10 8.46 -4.47 -18.46
CA PRO A 10 8.44 -3.28 -17.62
C PRO A 10 7.71 -3.50 -16.30
N PHE A 11 6.57 -4.21 -16.32
CA PHE A 11 5.82 -4.53 -15.11
C PHE A 11 6.62 -5.43 -14.16
N PHE A 12 7.29 -6.45 -14.67
CA PHE A 12 8.15 -7.32 -13.88
C PHE A 12 9.29 -6.55 -13.20
N VAL A 13 9.97 -5.67 -13.95
CA VAL A 13 11.03 -4.82 -13.39
C VAL A 13 10.47 -3.85 -12.35
N ALA A 14 9.32 -3.23 -12.60
CA ALA A 14 8.67 -2.33 -11.65
C ALA A 14 8.29 -3.04 -10.34
N VAL A 15 7.76 -4.27 -10.41
CA VAL A 15 7.42 -5.07 -9.24
C VAL A 15 8.67 -5.46 -8.44
N LEU A 16 9.77 -5.83 -9.10
CA LEU A 16 11.04 -6.10 -8.41
C LEU A 16 11.62 -4.85 -7.74
N ALA A 17 11.61 -3.71 -8.43
CA ALA A 17 12.05 -2.44 -7.86
C ALA A 17 11.19 -2.06 -6.64
N TYR A 18 9.88 -2.25 -6.72
CA TYR A 18 8.96 -2.03 -5.60
C TYR A 18 9.23 -2.98 -4.43
N ALA A 19 9.51 -4.27 -4.69
CA ALA A 19 9.79 -5.25 -3.65
C ALA A 19 11.04 -4.93 -2.83
N ILE A 20 12.05 -4.29 -3.44
CA ILE A 20 13.30 -3.89 -2.79
C ILE A 20 13.20 -2.48 -2.18
N GLY A 21 12.59 -1.55 -2.92
CA GLY A 21 12.51 -0.14 -2.54
C GLY A 21 11.44 0.16 -1.49
N ASN A 22 10.40 -0.66 -1.38
CA ASN A 22 9.36 -0.48 -0.36
C ASN A 22 9.81 -1.05 0.98
N GLN A 23 10.01 -0.16 1.95
CA GLN A 23 10.44 -0.50 3.29
C GLN A 23 9.54 -1.55 3.97
N THR A 24 8.22 -1.48 3.79
CA THR A 24 7.27 -2.45 4.35
C THR A 24 7.54 -3.87 3.84
N ILE A 25 7.87 -4.01 2.55
CA ILE A 25 8.16 -5.31 1.93
C ILE A 25 9.55 -5.80 2.33
N SER A 26 10.54 -4.92 2.26
CA SER A 26 11.92 -5.24 2.65
C SER A 26 12.01 -5.72 4.10
N GLN A 27 11.31 -5.06 5.04
CA GLN A 27 11.23 -5.52 6.43
C GLN A 27 10.68 -6.94 6.56
N ARG A 28 9.62 -7.27 5.82
CA ARG A 28 9.04 -8.62 5.82
C ARG A 28 9.95 -9.64 5.16
N LEU A 29 10.65 -9.27 4.08
CA LEU A 29 11.60 -10.12 3.39
C LEU A 29 12.78 -10.50 4.29
N PHE A 30 13.34 -9.55 5.03
CA PHE A 30 14.45 -9.81 5.98
C PHE A 30 14.01 -10.52 7.26
N ALA A 31 12.72 -10.51 7.58
CA ALA A 31 12.16 -11.21 8.75
C ALA A 31 11.70 -12.64 8.45
N VAL A 32 11.62 -13.04 7.17
CA VAL A 32 11.16 -14.39 6.80
C VAL A 32 12.24 -15.42 7.11
N ARG A 33 11.84 -16.55 7.69
CA ARG A 33 12.75 -17.68 7.90
C ARG A 33 12.92 -18.47 6.59
N GLU A 34 14.13 -18.96 6.33
CA GLU A 34 14.50 -19.64 5.07
C GLU A 34 13.59 -20.83 4.73
N ASP A 35 13.13 -21.56 5.75
CA ASP A 35 12.22 -22.70 5.62
C ASP A 35 10.82 -22.32 5.13
N HIS A 36 10.43 -21.05 5.29
CA HIS A 36 9.10 -20.55 4.92
C HIS A 36 9.08 -19.75 3.61
N ILE A 37 10.22 -19.49 2.97
CA ILE A 37 10.29 -18.72 1.71
C ILE A 37 9.34 -19.32 0.65
N LYS A 38 9.52 -20.60 0.30
CA LYS A 38 8.69 -21.26 -0.74
C LYS A 38 7.19 -21.28 -0.39
N PRO A 39 6.77 -21.73 0.81
CA PRO A 39 5.37 -21.66 1.22
C PRO A 39 4.76 -20.25 1.13
N THR A 40 5.50 -19.22 1.55
CA THR A 40 5.05 -17.83 1.48
C THR A 40 4.78 -17.39 0.05
N PHE A 41 5.70 -17.65 -0.89
CA PHE A 41 5.53 -17.29 -2.30
C PHE A 41 4.34 -18.01 -2.95
N ILE A 42 4.15 -19.31 -2.67
CA ILE A 42 3.03 -20.08 -3.21
C ILE A 42 1.70 -19.54 -2.67
N THR A 43 1.63 -19.33 -1.35
CA THR A 43 0.41 -18.84 -0.69
C THR A 43 0.07 -17.43 -1.18
N ALA A 44 1.06 -16.55 -1.32
CA ALA A 44 0.88 -15.22 -1.86
C ALA A 44 0.39 -15.24 -3.31
N THR A 45 0.95 -16.10 -4.15
CA THR A 45 0.57 -16.19 -5.57
C THR A 45 -0.86 -16.69 -5.74
N ILE A 46 -1.22 -17.79 -5.06
CA ILE A 46 -2.57 -18.37 -5.13
C ILE A 46 -3.58 -17.40 -4.51
N GLY A 47 -3.28 -16.86 -3.32
CA GLY A 47 -4.17 -15.94 -2.61
C GLY A 47 -4.42 -14.66 -3.40
N TYR A 48 -3.37 -14.04 -3.93
CA TYR A 48 -3.50 -12.83 -4.75
C TYR A 48 -4.28 -13.09 -6.03
N GLY A 49 -3.96 -14.17 -6.75
CA GLY A 49 -4.68 -14.56 -7.97
C GLY A 49 -6.18 -14.78 -7.72
N ALA A 50 -6.52 -15.49 -6.65
CA ALA A 50 -7.91 -15.72 -6.26
C ALA A 50 -8.66 -14.41 -5.94
N ILE A 51 -8.02 -13.48 -5.23
CA ILE A 51 -8.61 -12.17 -4.89
C ILE A 51 -8.85 -11.33 -6.14
N VAL A 52 -7.85 -11.21 -7.04
CA VAL A 52 -7.98 -10.42 -8.27
C VAL A 52 -9.09 -10.95 -9.16
N ILE A 53 -9.16 -12.28 -9.34
CA ILE A 53 -10.23 -12.91 -10.11
C ILE A 53 -11.58 -12.69 -9.43
N GLY A 54 -11.68 -12.88 -8.11
CA GLY A 54 -12.92 -12.69 -7.36
C GLY A 54 -13.48 -11.27 -7.48
N LEU A 55 -12.64 -10.25 -7.29
CA LEU A 55 -13.04 -8.85 -7.45
C LEU A 55 -13.40 -8.52 -8.90
N GLY A 56 -12.65 -9.04 -9.88
CA GLY A 56 -12.97 -8.90 -11.30
C GLY A 56 -14.34 -9.47 -11.66
N MET A 57 -14.69 -10.63 -11.11
CA MET A 57 -16.00 -11.25 -11.30
C MET A 57 -17.14 -10.42 -10.71
N ILE A 58 -16.93 -9.74 -9.57
CA ILE A 58 -17.93 -8.82 -9.00
C ILE A 58 -18.18 -7.65 -9.97
N GLY A 59 -17.13 -7.08 -10.55
CA GLY A 59 -17.26 -6.03 -11.57
C GLY A 59 -17.99 -6.50 -12.83
N LEU A 60 -17.68 -7.70 -13.32
CA LEU A 60 -18.38 -8.30 -14.45
C LEU A 60 -19.87 -8.55 -14.14
N MET A 61 -20.19 -9.05 -12.95
CA MET A 61 -21.59 -9.23 -12.53
C MET A 61 -22.34 -7.90 -12.50
N ALA A 62 -21.73 -6.83 -11.99
CA ALA A 62 -22.34 -5.50 -11.99
C ALA A 62 -22.66 -4.99 -13.40
N LEU A 63 -21.77 -5.24 -14.37
CA LEU A 63 -22.02 -4.92 -15.79
C LEU A 63 -23.16 -5.78 -16.37
N MET A 64 -23.19 -7.07 -16.06
CA MET A 64 -24.20 -8.00 -16.58
C MET A 64 -25.60 -7.71 -16.03
N THR A 65 -25.71 -7.22 -14.79
CA THR A 65 -26.99 -6.88 -14.16
C THR A 65 -27.48 -5.49 -14.54
N GLY A 66 -26.69 -4.71 -15.30
CA GLY A 66 -26.98 -3.32 -15.63
C GLY A 66 -27.00 -2.42 -14.40
N MET A 67 -26.23 -2.76 -13.37
CA MET A 67 -26.19 -1.98 -12.13
C MET A 67 -25.46 -0.66 -12.38
N GLU A 68 -26.20 0.44 -12.25
CA GLU A 68 -25.60 1.78 -12.23
C GLU A 68 -25.12 2.13 -10.81
N PRO A 69 -23.91 2.69 -10.67
CA PRO A 69 -23.39 3.12 -9.38
C PRO A 69 -24.28 4.19 -8.75
N ILE A 70 -24.59 4.05 -7.46
CA ILE A 70 -25.33 5.08 -6.72
C ILE A 70 -24.55 6.40 -6.79
N ASN A 71 -25.27 7.47 -7.17
CA ASN A 71 -24.74 8.83 -7.39
C ASN A 71 -23.68 8.93 -8.52
N GLY A 72 -23.60 7.94 -9.41
CA GLY A 72 -22.58 7.90 -10.47
C GLY A 72 -21.15 7.66 -9.96
N ASP A 73 -20.99 7.34 -8.67
CA ASP A 73 -19.68 7.10 -8.05
C ASP A 73 -19.35 5.61 -8.09
N MET A 74 -18.33 5.27 -8.89
CA MET A 74 -17.84 3.89 -9.03
C MET A 74 -17.39 3.27 -7.70
N ASN A 75 -17.01 4.07 -6.70
CA ASN A 75 -16.61 3.58 -5.38
C ASN A 75 -17.76 2.90 -4.63
N ASN A 76 -19.00 3.23 -4.96
CA ASN A 76 -20.18 2.64 -4.32
C ASN A 76 -20.59 1.29 -4.91
N LEU A 77 -20.05 0.91 -6.07
CA LEU A 77 -20.51 -0.26 -6.81
C LEU A 77 -20.31 -1.57 -6.03
N ILE A 78 -19.14 -1.76 -5.42
CA ILE A 78 -18.87 -2.98 -4.63
C ILE A 78 -19.74 -3.03 -3.37
N PRO A 79 -19.79 -2.00 -2.51
CA PRO A 79 -20.72 -1.97 -1.38
C PRO A 79 -22.19 -2.18 -1.79
N GLN A 80 -22.61 -1.63 -2.93
CA GLN A 80 -23.96 -1.76 -3.45
C GLN A 80 -24.27 -3.20 -3.88
N MET A 81 -23.37 -3.83 -4.65
CA MET A 81 -23.48 -5.23 -5.03
C MET A 81 -23.55 -6.13 -3.79
N VAL A 82 -22.68 -5.90 -2.81
CA VAL A 82 -22.67 -6.68 -1.57
C VAL A 82 -23.98 -6.52 -0.82
N SER A 83 -24.50 -5.30 -0.69
CA SER A 83 -25.73 -5.01 0.06
C SER A 83 -26.99 -5.57 -0.62
N MET A 84 -26.97 -5.72 -1.95
CA MET A 84 -28.11 -6.24 -2.72
C MET A 84 -28.18 -7.77 -2.69
N TYR A 85 -27.03 -8.45 -2.67
CA TYR A 85 -26.98 -9.91 -2.87
C TYR A 85 -26.63 -10.72 -1.62
N LEU A 86 -26.04 -10.11 -0.58
CA LEU A 86 -25.64 -10.83 0.64
C LEU A 86 -26.64 -10.61 1.78
N SER A 87 -26.72 -11.58 2.69
CA SER A 87 -27.53 -11.45 3.91
C SER A 87 -26.88 -10.47 4.92
N PRO A 88 -27.65 -9.90 5.87
CA PRO A 88 -27.14 -8.93 6.84
C PRO A 88 -25.89 -9.39 7.61
N MET A 89 -25.80 -10.69 7.93
CA MET A 89 -24.62 -11.26 8.61
C MET A 89 -23.35 -11.14 7.76
N PHE A 90 -23.45 -11.45 6.46
CA PHE A 90 -22.32 -11.38 5.55
C PHE A 90 -21.96 -9.95 5.17
N ILE A 91 -22.92 -9.03 5.15
CA ILE A 91 -22.64 -7.59 5.01
C ILE A 91 -21.79 -7.11 6.20
N GLY A 92 -22.17 -7.47 7.43
CA GLY A 92 -21.39 -7.16 8.62
C GLY A 92 -19.97 -7.73 8.56
N LEU A 93 -19.83 -9.00 8.16
CA LEU A 93 -18.52 -9.63 7.94
C LEU A 93 -17.71 -8.90 6.86
N PHE A 94 -18.33 -8.52 5.74
CA PHE A 94 -17.69 -7.79 4.67
C PHE A 94 -17.08 -6.47 5.16
N PHE A 95 -17.84 -5.67 5.91
CA PHE A 95 -17.32 -4.42 6.48
C PHE A 95 -16.18 -4.65 7.47
N ILE A 96 -16.26 -5.68 8.31
CA ILE A 96 -15.16 -6.06 9.21
C ILE A 96 -13.91 -6.42 8.41
N LEU A 97 -14.05 -7.20 7.33
CA LEU A 97 -12.92 -7.58 6.48
C LEU A 97 -12.32 -6.38 5.74
N VAL A 98 -13.14 -5.45 5.24
CA VAL A 98 -12.67 -4.23 4.56
C VAL A 98 -11.93 -3.31 5.53
N ILE A 99 -12.50 -3.06 6.71
CA ILE A 99 -11.84 -2.23 7.74
C ILE A 99 -10.55 -2.92 8.20
N GLY A 100 -10.59 -4.22 8.42
CA GLY A 100 -9.42 -5.02 8.78
C GLY A 100 -8.32 -4.97 7.71
N SER A 101 -8.67 -5.08 6.43
CA SER A 101 -7.69 -5.02 5.35
C SER A 101 -7.06 -3.63 5.24
N LEU A 102 -7.87 -2.56 5.28
CA LEU A 102 -7.37 -1.18 5.24
C LEU A 102 -6.48 -0.87 6.44
N SER A 103 -6.90 -1.29 7.65
CA SER A 103 -6.12 -1.12 8.86
C SER A 103 -4.79 -1.88 8.81
N SER A 104 -4.75 -3.07 8.20
CA SER A 104 -3.53 -3.87 8.09
C SER A 104 -2.46 -3.23 7.20
N THR A 105 -2.89 -2.53 6.15
CA THR A 105 -2.02 -1.73 5.28
C THR A 105 -1.52 -0.49 6.03
N ALA A 106 -2.43 0.26 6.66
CA ALA A 106 -2.07 1.46 7.41
C ALA A 106 -1.06 1.17 8.54
N ASP A 107 -1.27 0.09 9.31
CA ASP A 107 -0.36 -0.34 10.37
C ASP A 107 1.05 -0.65 9.83
N SER A 108 1.10 -1.35 8.69
CA SER A 108 2.37 -1.72 8.06
C SER A 108 3.14 -0.49 7.56
N ASP A 109 2.46 0.47 6.94
CA ASP A 109 3.08 1.69 6.42
C ASP A 109 3.54 2.63 7.55
N LEU A 110 2.74 2.76 8.62
CA LEU A 110 3.12 3.51 9.82
C LEU A 110 4.33 2.90 10.52
N SER A 111 4.39 1.56 10.61
CA SER A 111 5.55 0.84 11.15
C SER A 111 6.81 1.04 10.30
N ALA A 112 6.68 1.00 8.97
CA ALA A 112 7.79 1.24 8.06
C ALA A 112 8.35 2.67 8.20
N MET A 113 7.47 3.67 8.23
CA MET A 113 7.85 5.06 8.43
C MET A 113 8.45 5.30 9.82
N SER A 114 7.90 4.68 10.87
CA SER A 114 8.47 4.69 12.22
C SER A 114 9.90 4.13 12.23
N ALA A 115 10.15 3.01 11.56
CA ALA A 115 11.49 2.42 11.45
C ALA A 115 12.49 3.34 10.73
N ILE A 116 12.06 4.01 9.66
CA ILE A 116 12.90 4.99 8.95
C ILE A 116 13.26 6.15 9.87
N VAL A 117 12.28 6.74 10.58
CA VAL A 117 12.55 7.86 11.50
C VAL A 117 13.44 7.43 12.66
N MET A 118 13.22 6.25 13.24
CA MET A 118 14.06 5.73 14.31
C MET A 118 15.51 5.49 13.86
N ALA A 119 15.72 4.84 12.71
CA ALA A 119 17.05 4.45 12.24
C ALA A 119 17.81 5.61 11.59
N ASP A 120 17.18 6.33 10.66
CA ASP A 120 17.85 7.30 9.81
C ASP A 120 17.81 8.73 10.38
N VAL A 121 16.69 9.16 10.95
CA VAL A 121 16.59 10.50 11.55
C VAL A 121 17.22 10.49 12.95
N TYR A 122 16.75 9.62 13.84
CA TYR A 122 17.26 9.61 15.21
C TYR A 122 18.62 8.91 15.33
N GLY A 123 18.73 7.65 14.89
CA GLY A 123 19.94 6.84 15.10
C GLY A 123 21.18 7.42 14.43
N LYS A 124 21.09 7.73 13.13
CA LYS A 124 22.22 8.26 12.34
C LYS A 124 22.46 9.75 12.59
N ASN A 125 21.45 10.62 12.46
CA ASN A 125 21.66 12.07 12.48
C ASN A 125 21.71 12.69 13.90
N ILE A 126 20.82 12.27 14.81
CA ILE A 126 20.71 12.89 16.15
C ILE A 126 21.62 12.20 17.16
N ALA A 127 21.56 10.87 17.25
CA ALA A 127 22.28 10.08 18.22
C ALA A 127 23.74 9.78 17.81
N LYS A 128 24.17 10.21 16.61
CA LYS A 128 25.54 10.03 16.07
C LYS A 128 26.10 8.62 16.31
N ASN A 129 25.31 7.59 16.03
CA ASN A 129 25.64 6.17 16.23
C ASN A 129 25.80 5.70 17.70
N LYS A 130 25.24 6.42 18.68
CA LYS A 130 24.98 5.91 20.05
C LYS A 130 23.47 5.86 20.35
N PRO A 131 22.71 5.02 19.65
CA PRO A 131 21.26 4.98 19.81
C PRO A 131 20.86 4.39 21.17
N ASP A 132 19.95 5.07 21.84
CA ASP A 132 19.26 4.55 23.03
C ASP A 132 17.96 3.85 22.58
N PRO A 133 17.81 2.52 22.78
CA PRO A 133 16.64 1.76 22.35
C PRO A 133 15.32 2.30 22.89
N THR A 134 15.31 2.81 24.12
CA THR A 134 14.08 3.32 24.75
C THR A 134 13.63 4.61 24.08
N LYS A 135 14.58 5.49 23.73
CA LYS A 135 14.29 6.73 22.98
C LYS A 135 13.91 6.46 21.53
N MET A 136 14.54 5.49 20.89
CA MET A 136 14.14 5.06 19.54
C MET A 136 12.66 4.67 19.52
N LEU A 137 12.25 3.73 20.38
CA LEU A 137 10.86 3.27 20.42
C LEU A 137 9.87 4.41 20.75
N PHE A 138 10.25 5.34 21.62
CA PHE A 138 9.42 6.50 21.92
C PHE A 138 9.23 7.40 20.70
N ILE A 139 10.31 7.73 20.00
CA ILE A 139 10.28 8.56 18.78
C ILE A 139 9.50 7.86 17.67
N GLY A 140 9.68 6.54 17.50
CA GLY A 140 8.91 5.76 16.53
C GLY A 140 7.41 5.79 16.82
N ARG A 141 6.99 5.59 18.07
CA ARG A 141 5.57 5.68 18.46
C ARG A 141 5.00 7.08 18.28
N LEU A 142 5.76 8.11 18.63
CA LEU A 142 5.36 9.50 18.40
C LEU A 142 5.17 9.79 16.91
N THR A 143 6.07 9.28 16.06
CA THR A 143 6.01 9.39 14.61
C THR A 143 4.73 8.76 14.06
N MET A 144 4.34 7.57 14.54
CA MET A 144 3.09 6.92 14.14
C MET A 144 1.88 7.79 14.46
N ILE A 145 1.79 8.31 15.69
CA ILE A 145 0.67 9.19 16.11
C ILE A 145 0.59 10.44 15.24
N VAL A 146 1.71 11.13 15.03
CA VAL A 146 1.75 12.37 14.23
C VAL A 146 1.34 12.10 12.78
N ALA A 147 1.83 11.02 12.17
CA ALA A 147 1.46 10.69 10.80
C ALA A 147 0.01 10.24 10.67
N THR A 148 -0.54 9.50 11.64
CA THR A 148 -1.98 9.19 11.65
C THR A 148 -2.81 10.47 11.72
N LEU A 149 -2.43 11.44 12.56
CA LEU A 149 -3.13 12.73 12.64
C LEU A 149 -3.09 13.48 11.30
N ILE A 150 -1.93 13.56 10.67
CA ILE A 150 -1.77 14.18 9.34
C ILE A 150 -2.62 13.42 8.31
N GLY A 151 -2.61 12.09 8.34
CA GLY A 151 -3.42 11.24 7.45
C GLY A 151 -4.91 11.49 7.61
N VAL A 152 -5.41 11.62 8.84
CA VAL A 152 -6.82 11.94 9.13
C VAL A 152 -7.19 13.34 8.64
N ILE A 153 -6.31 14.33 8.82
CA ILE A 153 -6.51 15.69 8.30
C ILE A 153 -6.59 15.66 6.76
N LEU A 154 -5.66 14.95 6.10
CA LEU A 154 -5.67 14.83 4.65
C LEU A 154 -6.90 14.08 4.12
N ALA A 155 -7.33 13.03 4.81
CA ALA A 155 -8.55 12.29 4.48
C ALA A 155 -9.81 13.16 4.62
N SER A 156 -9.80 14.13 5.55
CA SER A 156 -10.92 15.06 5.77
C SER A 156 -11.12 16.04 4.61
N PHE A 157 -10.14 16.19 3.71
CA PHE A 157 -10.30 17.01 2.51
C PHE A 157 -11.04 16.30 1.37
N SER A 158 -11.48 15.04 1.56
CA SER A 158 -12.30 14.26 0.61
C SER A 158 -11.80 14.32 -0.83
N MET A 159 -10.48 14.27 -1.02
CA MET A 159 -9.88 14.27 -2.36
C MET A 159 -10.27 12.99 -3.09
N ASP A 160 -10.58 13.14 -4.38
CA ASP A 160 -10.85 12.00 -5.25
C ASP A 160 -9.62 11.08 -5.30
N ILE A 161 -9.87 9.76 -5.34
CA ILE A 161 -8.82 8.73 -5.34
C ILE A 161 -7.86 8.94 -6.51
N LEU A 162 -8.38 9.37 -7.66
CA LEU A 162 -7.57 9.68 -8.83
C LEU A 162 -6.57 10.81 -8.58
N ILE A 163 -7.02 11.88 -7.91
CA ILE A 163 -6.16 13.02 -7.55
C ILE A 163 -5.10 12.56 -6.55
N MET A 164 -5.47 11.76 -5.55
CA MET A 164 -4.54 11.22 -4.57
C MET A 164 -3.49 10.32 -5.24
N LEU A 165 -3.89 9.47 -6.19
CA LEU A 165 -2.99 8.59 -6.94
C LEU A 165 -1.99 9.40 -7.79
N VAL A 166 -2.47 10.41 -8.51
CA VAL A 166 -1.61 11.30 -9.31
C VAL A 166 -0.67 12.10 -8.40
N PHE A 167 -1.17 12.62 -7.29
CA PHE A 167 -0.38 13.39 -6.33
C PHE A 167 0.75 12.56 -5.73
N VAL A 168 0.45 11.35 -5.24
CA VAL A 168 1.46 10.42 -4.71
C VAL A 168 2.44 10.02 -5.82
N GLY A 169 1.96 9.70 -7.02
CA GLY A 169 2.82 9.40 -8.17
C GLY A 169 3.78 10.54 -8.52
N ALA A 170 3.30 11.79 -8.49
CA ALA A 170 4.12 12.98 -8.71
C ALA A 170 5.18 13.18 -7.62
N LEU A 171 4.84 12.93 -6.35
CA LEU A 171 5.80 12.98 -5.23
C LEU A 171 6.91 11.92 -5.39
N TRP A 172 6.55 10.69 -5.72
CA TRP A 172 7.51 9.62 -6.01
C TRP A 172 8.43 10.00 -7.18
N GLY A 173 7.85 10.50 -8.27
CA GLY A 173 8.60 11.01 -9.41
C GLY A 173 9.61 12.09 -9.01
N ALA A 174 9.19 13.10 -8.27
CA ALA A 174 10.04 14.21 -7.85
C ALA A 174 11.26 13.75 -7.01
N ILE A 175 11.06 12.77 -6.11
CA ILE A 175 12.14 12.22 -5.28
C ILE A 175 13.13 11.43 -6.15
N VAL A 176 12.62 10.57 -7.04
CA VAL A 176 13.46 9.75 -7.93
C VAL A 176 14.30 10.63 -8.87
N PHE A 177 13.69 11.63 -9.51
CA PHE A 177 14.41 12.53 -10.42
C PHE A 177 15.49 13.35 -9.70
N ARG A 178 15.27 13.74 -8.44
CA ARG A 178 16.29 14.46 -7.65
C ARG A 178 17.48 13.59 -7.25
N SER A 179 17.28 12.29 -7.05
CA SER A 179 18.34 11.34 -6.69
C SER A 179 19.18 10.84 -7.88
N SER A 180 18.79 11.17 -9.12
CA SER A 180 19.53 10.76 -10.32
C SER A 180 20.78 11.64 -10.52
N PRO A 181 22.00 11.06 -10.57
CA PRO A 181 23.24 11.83 -10.77
C PRO A 181 23.26 12.65 -12.07
N ALA A 182 22.47 12.24 -13.07
CA ALA A 182 22.36 12.88 -14.37
C ALA A 182 21.83 14.32 -14.33
N VAL A 183 21.12 14.72 -13.27
CA VAL A 183 20.58 16.09 -13.12
C VAL A 183 21.41 16.92 -12.13
N SER A 184 22.19 16.29 -11.25
CA SER A 184 23.04 17.00 -10.27
C SER A 184 24.32 17.60 -10.86
N GLY A 185 24.66 17.28 -12.11
CA GLY A 185 25.82 17.84 -12.84
C GLY A 185 25.51 19.06 -13.72
N ALA A 186 24.29 19.60 -13.66
CA ALA A 186 23.88 20.78 -14.42
C ALA A 186 23.64 21.98 -13.48
N GLY A 187 24.66 22.34 -12.71
CA GLY A 187 24.69 23.50 -11.81
C GLY A 187 26.10 23.82 -11.38
#